data_AF-A0A7C9AS36-F1
#
_entry.id   AF-A0A7C9AS36-F1
#
_cell.length_a   1.000
_cell.length_b   1.000
_cell.length_c   1.000
_cell.angle_alpha   90.00
_cell.angle_beta   90.00
_cell.angle_gamma   90.00
#
_symmetry.space_group_name_H-M   'P 1'
#
loop_
_entity.id
_entity.type
_entity.pdbx_description
1 polymer ?
#
loop_
_entity_poly.entity_id
_entity_poly.type
_entity_poly.pdbx_seq_one_letter_code
_entity_poly.pdbx_strand_id
1 'polypeptide(L)'
;VDLYEDFVPWCQRSDIIQHHPDGSFEAELEIGFKFLIESYVSHVVVDKPKLIKTTAKKSTIFEHLINIWEFSPGPTPGTCHVYFLVDFKFQSPLYRQVASMFFKEVVSRLVSSFTDRCRL
;
A
#
# COMPACT_ATOMS: atom_id res chain seq x y z
N VAL A 1 7.62 1.91 -5.21
CA VAL A 1 8.19 2.09 -3.85
C VAL A 1 8.45 3.57 -3.65
N ASP A 2 9.17 4.20 -4.59
CA ASP A 2 9.50 5.64 -4.63
C ASP A 2 8.32 6.63 -4.80
N LEU A 3 7.07 6.20 -4.61
CA LEU A 3 5.89 7.08 -4.73
C LEU A 3 4.87 6.86 -3.61
N TYR A 4 5.11 5.95 -2.65
CA TYR A 4 4.14 5.70 -1.58
C TYR A 4 3.90 6.94 -0.70
N GLU A 5 4.88 7.84 -0.61
CA GLU A 5 4.78 9.17 -0.01
C GLU A 5 3.68 10.05 -0.64
N ASP A 6 3.42 9.91 -1.95
CA ASP A 6 2.35 10.64 -2.65
C ASP A 6 0.96 10.04 -2.39
N PHE A 7 0.88 8.72 -2.18
CA PHE A 7 -0.39 7.98 -2.10
C PHE A 7 -0.87 7.76 -0.67
N VAL A 8 0.05 7.74 0.31
CA VAL A 8 -0.25 7.45 1.71
C VAL A 8 0.29 8.61 2.57
N PRO A 9 -0.58 9.51 3.09
CA PRO A 9 -0.18 10.72 3.82
C PRO A 9 0.71 10.47 5.04
N TRP A 10 0.69 9.23 5.52
CA TRP A 10 1.38 8.82 6.73
C TRP A 10 2.63 8.00 6.44
N CYS A 11 2.92 7.67 5.18
CA CYS A 11 4.17 7.02 4.82
C CYS A 11 5.28 8.07 4.89
N GLN A 12 6.00 8.09 6.01
CA GLN A 12 7.12 9.01 6.23
C GLN A 12 8.40 8.50 5.56
N ARG A 13 8.49 7.18 5.37
CA ARG A 13 9.65 6.51 4.80
C ARG A 13 9.22 5.24 4.08
N SER A 14 9.83 4.98 2.92
CA SER A 14 9.67 3.73 2.17
C SER A 14 11.02 3.33 1.60
N ASP A 15 11.66 2.35 2.23
CA ASP A 15 12.98 1.87 1.82
C ASP A 15 12.92 0.39 1.45
N ILE A 16 13.57 0.02 0.35
CA ILE A 16 13.82 -1.39 0.03
C ILE A 16 14.99 -1.84 0.90
N ILE A 17 14.72 -2.78 1.82
CA ILE A 17 15.73 -3.28 2.75
C ILE A 17 16.43 -4.54 2.24
N GLN A 18 15.77 -5.29 1.34
CA GLN A 18 16.32 -6.53 0.82
C GLN A 18 15.72 -6.89 -0.54
N HIS A 19 16.55 -7.32 -1.49
CA HIS A 19 16.12 -7.94 -2.73
C HIS A 19 16.27 -9.46 -2.66
N HIS A 20 15.36 -10.18 -3.30
CA HIS A 20 15.42 -11.63 -3.44
C HIS A 20 15.74 -12.05 -4.89
N PRO A 21 16.37 -13.23 -5.09
CA PRO A 21 16.72 -13.72 -6.42
C PRO A 21 15.54 -13.99 -7.35
N ASP A 22 14.33 -14.18 -6.79
CA ASP A 22 13.08 -14.42 -7.51
C ASP A 22 12.42 -13.12 -8.02
N GLY A 23 13.05 -11.95 -7.78
CA GLY A 23 12.53 -10.64 -8.18
C GLY A 23 11.58 -10.01 -7.15
N SER A 24 11.26 -10.70 -6.06
CA SER A 24 10.57 -10.11 -4.91
C SER A 24 11.54 -9.29 -4.04
N PHE A 25 11.01 -8.45 -3.17
CA PHE A 25 11.83 -7.65 -2.25
C PHE A 25 11.11 -7.36 -0.93
N GLU A 26 11.86 -7.11 0.12
CA GLU A 26 11.33 -6.59 1.37
C GLU A 26 11.46 -5.06 1.38
N ALA A 27 10.37 -4.38 1.73
CA ALA A 27 10.31 -2.94 1.90
C ALA A 27 9.82 -2.60 3.30
N GLU A 28 10.57 -1.75 3.99
CA GLU A 28 10.14 -1.15 5.25
C GLU A 28 9.36 0.13 4.95
N LEU A 29 8.19 0.23 5.57
CA LEU A 29 7.36 1.42 5.52
C LEU A 29 7.17 1.95 6.93
N GLU A 30 7.46 3.22 7.13
CA GLU A 30 7.19 3.94 8.37
C GLU A 30 5.88 4.70 8.25
N ILE A 31 4.94 4.42 9.16
CA ILE A 31 3.66 5.09 9.27
C ILE A 31 3.68 6.03 10.47
N GLY A 32 3.49 7.32 10.21
CA GLY A 32 3.33 8.34 11.25
C GLY A 32 1.90 8.86 11.37
N PHE A 33 1.26 8.68 12.53
CA PHE A 33 -0.05 9.27 12.85
C PHE A 33 0.01 10.11 14.12
N LYS A 34 0.03 11.44 13.98
CA LYS A 34 0.13 12.46 15.06
C LYS A 34 1.27 12.23 16.07
N PHE A 35 1.08 11.31 17.03
CA PHE A 35 2.01 10.98 18.11
C PHE A 35 2.57 9.56 18.02
N LEU A 36 2.11 8.74 17.07
CA LEU A 36 2.52 7.36 16.88
C LEU A 36 3.37 7.27 15.61
N ILE A 37 4.61 6.83 15.75
CA ILE A 37 5.50 6.49 14.62
C ILE A 37 5.76 5.00 14.73
N GLU A 38 5.29 4.24 13.76
CA GLU A 38 5.41 2.78 13.75
C GLU A 38 5.90 2.35 12.37
N SER A 39 6.92 1.49 12.34
CA SER A 39 7.39 0.89 11.10
C SER A 39 6.91 -0.54 10.95
N TYR A 40 6.72 -0.96 9.71
CA TYR A 40 6.48 -2.36 9.39
C TYR A 40 7.25 -2.77 8.14
N VAL A 41 7.68 -4.03 8.13
CA VAL A 41 8.30 -4.63 6.94
C VAL A 41 7.24 -5.38 6.16
N SER A 42 7.16 -5.07 4.87
CA SER A 42 6.32 -5.77 3.91
C SER A 42 7.17 -6.56 2.93
N HIS A 43 6.71 -7.75 2.56
CA HIS A 43 7.24 -8.50 1.45
C HIS A 43 6.43 -8.16 0.19
N VAL A 44 7.13 -7.71 -0.84
CA VAL A 44 6.56 -7.21 -2.09
C VAL A 44 6.88 -8.18 -3.21
N VAL A 45 5.83 -8.69 -3.85
CA VAL A 45 5.88 -9.53 -5.03
C VAL A 45 5.35 -8.71 -6.21
N VAL A 46 6.11 -8.68 -7.29
CA VAL A 46 5.76 -7.93 -8.49
C VAL A 46 5.80 -8.87 -9.70
N ASP A 47 4.69 -8.97 -10.39
CA ASP A 47 4.59 -9.64 -11.70
C ASP A 47 4.18 -8.59 -12.74
N LYS A 48 5.17 -7.95 -13.37
CA LYS A 48 4.93 -6.85 -14.30
C LYS A 48 4.36 -7.37 -15.63
N PRO A 49 3.36 -6.69 -16.24
CA PRO A 49 2.67 -5.48 -15.80
C PRO A 49 1.37 -5.76 -15.01
N LYS A 50 1.13 -7.00 -14.58
CA LYS A 50 -0.20 -7.50 -14.21
C LYS A 50 -0.53 -7.35 -12.73
N LEU A 51 0.43 -7.56 -11.84
CA LEU A 51 0.16 -7.73 -10.42
C LEU A 51 1.26 -7.11 -9.55
N ILE A 52 0.83 -6.44 -8.50
CA ILE A 52 1.67 -6.08 -7.35
C ILE A 52 0.94 -6.58 -6.10
N LYS A 53 1.61 -7.42 -5.31
CA LYS A 53 1.08 -7.91 -4.03
C LYS A 53 2.07 -7.59 -2.92
N THR A 54 1.59 -6.99 -1.83
CA THR A 54 2.39 -6.75 -0.64
C THR A 54 1.75 -7.42 0.58
N THR A 55 2.56 -8.07 1.41
CA THR A 55 2.12 -8.69 2.65
C THR A 55 3.01 -8.23 3.81
N ALA A 56 2.42 -7.72 4.89
CA ALA A 56 3.19 -7.40 6.09
C ALA A 56 3.79 -8.66 6.73
N LYS A 57 5.10 -8.64 7.01
CA LYS A 57 5.85 -9.73 7.65
C LYS A 57 6.22 -9.40 9.10
N LYS A 58 6.72 -8.20 9.36
CA LYS A 58 7.14 -7.76 10.69
C LYS A 58 6.38 -6.49 11.03
N SER A 59 5.41 -6.60 11.92
CA SER A 59 4.59 -5.47 12.34
C SER A 59 4.14 -5.64 13.79
N THR A 60 4.29 -4.58 14.57
CA THR A 60 3.72 -4.40 15.92
C THR A 60 2.29 -3.87 15.87
N ILE A 61 1.93 -3.22 14.76
CA ILE A 61 0.63 -2.57 14.56
C ILE A 61 -0.39 -3.49 13.88
N PHE A 62 0.03 -4.26 12.88
CA PHE A 62 -0.83 -5.12 12.08
C PHE A 62 -0.67 -6.59 12.49
N GLU A 63 -1.80 -7.25 12.73
CA GLU A 63 -1.88 -8.71 12.73
C GLU A 63 -1.73 -9.23 11.31
N HIS A 64 -2.41 -8.59 10.36
CA HIS A 64 -2.18 -8.78 8.94
C HIS A 64 -2.41 -7.47 8.19
N LEU A 65 -1.68 -7.31 7.09
CA LEU A 65 -1.92 -6.29 6.08
C LEU A 65 -1.53 -6.89 4.73
N ILE A 66 -2.52 -6.98 3.85
CA ILE A 66 -2.39 -7.47 2.49
C ILE A 66 -2.89 -6.37 1.56
N ASN A 67 -2.09 -6.07 0.55
CA ASN A 67 -2.44 -5.13 -0.49
C ASN A 67 -2.22 -5.78 -1.85
N ILE A 68 -3.22 -5.69 -2.72
CA ILE A 68 -3.19 -6.30 -4.05
C ILE A 68 -3.60 -5.23 -5.06
N TRP A 69 -2.78 -5.11 -6.09
CA TRP A 69 -3.05 -4.31 -7.28
C TRP A 69 -3.00 -5.22 -8.48
N GLU A 70 -4.09 -5.30 -9.21
CA GLU A 70 -4.16 -6.02 -10.47
C GLU A 70 -4.50 -5.05 -11.59
N PHE A 71 -3.76 -5.18 -12.68
CA PHE A 71 -3.90 -4.35 -13.87
C PHE A 71 -4.36 -5.24 -15.01
N SER A 72 -5.48 -4.88 -15.61
CA SER A 72 -6.03 -5.58 -16.78
C SER A 72 -6.35 -4.59 -17.89
N PRO A 73 -6.33 -5.03 -19.17
CA PRO A 73 -6.79 -4.20 -20.27
C PRO A 73 -8.23 -3.75 -20.04
N GLY A 74 -8.50 -2.46 -20.24
CA GLY A 74 -9.85 -1.92 -20.16
C GLY A 74 -10.69 -2.26 -21.41
N PRO A 75 -11.98 -1.91 -21.40
CA PRO A 75 -12.94 -2.27 -22.45
C PRO A 75 -12.66 -1.58 -23.79
N THR A 76 -11.90 -0.48 -23.79
CA THR A 76 -11.50 0.25 -25.00
C THR A 76 -9.98 0.27 -25.16
N PRO A 77 -9.45 0.27 -26.41
CA PRO A 77 -8.02 0.38 -26.65
C PRO A 77 -7.44 1.62 -25.97
N GLY A 78 -6.34 1.44 -25.23
CA GLY A 78 -5.70 2.51 -24.46
C GLY A 78 -6.27 2.73 -23.05
N THR A 79 -7.26 1.94 -22.61
CA THR A 79 -7.75 1.97 -21.22
C THR A 79 -7.23 0.80 -20.40
N CYS A 80 -7.19 0.97 -19.07
CA CYS A 80 -6.78 -0.04 -18.11
C CYS A 80 -7.80 -0.12 -16.97
N HIS A 81 -8.17 -1.34 -16.61
CA HIS A 81 -8.90 -1.62 -15.38
C HIS A 81 -7.90 -1.93 -14.26
N VAL A 82 -8.04 -1.20 -13.16
CA VAL A 82 -7.25 -1.41 -11.95
C VAL A 82 -8.17 -2.01 -10.90
N TYR A 83 -7.84 -3.22 -10.47
CA TYR A 83 -8.44 -3.83 -9.29
C TYR A 83 -7.53 -3.59 -8.09
N PHE A 84 -8.10 -3.03 -7.03
CA PHE A 84 -7.38 -2.66 -5.83
C PHE A 84 -8.05 -3.27 -4.61
N LEU A 85 -7.28 -4.02 -3.82
CA LEU A 85 -7.72 -4.63 -2.57
C LEU A 85 -6.75 -4.29 -1.44
N VAL A 86 -7.33 -3.90 -0.29
CA VAL A 86 -6.60 -3.80 0.98
C VAL A 86 -7.37 -4.60 2.02
N ASP A 87 -6.70 -5.55 2.64
CA ASP A 87 -7.20 -6.28 3.79
C ASP A 87 -6.23 -6.10 4.96
N PHE A 88 -6.73 -5.66 6.12
CA PHE A 88 -5.90 -5.41 7.28
C PHE A 88 -6.63 -5.73 8.58
N LYS A 89 -5.85 -6.08 9.60
CA LYS A 89 -6.30 -6.23 10.97
C LYS A 89 -5.24 -5.70 11.91
N PHE A 90 -5.66 -4.89 12.87
CA PHE A 90 -4.78 -4.35 13.90
C PHE A 90 -4.61 -5.35 15.05
N GLN A 91 -3.42 -5.38 15.63
CA GLN A 91 -3.12 -6.19 16.84
C GLN A 91 -3.94 -5.74 18.05
N SER A 92 -4.20 -4.43 18.20
CA SER A 92 -4.88 -3.87 19.37
C SER A 92 -6.22 -3.20 19.01
N PRO A 93 -7.29 -3.44 19.81
CA PRO A 93 -8.55 -2.71 19.72
C PRO A 93 -8.42 -1.19 19.82
N LEU A 94 -7.39 -0.68 20.50
CA LEU A 94 -7.11 0.76 20.64
C LEU A 94 -6.89 1.44 19.29
N TYR A 95 -6.32 0.71 18.32
CA TYR A 95 -6.06 1.23 16.99
C TYR A 95 -7.32 1.25 16.09
N ARG A 96 -8.47 0.71 16.52
CA ARG A 96 -9.70 0.70 15.70
C ARG A 96 -10.25 2.11 15.41
N GLN A 97 -10.10 3.07 16.32
CA GLN A 97 -10.54 4.44 16.05
C GLN A 97 -9.63 5.11 15.02
N VAL A 98 -8.31 4.92 15.15
CA VAL A 98 -7.31 5.37 14.17
C VAL A 98 -7.58 4.72 12.80
N ALA A 99 -7.91 3.43 12.75
CA ALA A 99 -8.22 2.68 11.53
C ALA A 99 -9.33 3.32 10.68
N SER A 100 -10.40 3.81 11.31
CA SER A 100 -11.54 4.40 10.61
C SER A 100 -11.22 5.74 9.94
N MET A 101 -10.38 6.55 10.60
CA MET A 101 -9.84 7.79 10.04
C MET A 101 -8.81 7.45 8.96
N PHE A 102 -8.01 6.42 9.23
CA PHE A 102 -6.99 5.88 8.33
C PHE A 102 -7.58 5.52 6.96
N PHE A 103 -8.64 4.72 6.99
CA PHE A 103 -9.32 4.20 5.82
C PHE A 103 -9.91 5.29 4.94
N LYS A 104 -10.60 6.28 5.54
CA LYS A 104 -11.22 7.38 4.79
C LYS A 104 -10.19 8.21 4.02
N GLU A 105 -9.04 8.49 4.62
CA GLU A 105 -8.02 9.32 3.98
C GLU A 105 -7.28 8.56 2.87
N VAL A 106 -6.92 7.30 3.11
CA VAL A 106 -6.24 6.44 2.14
C VAL A 106 -7.09 6.23 0.90
N VAL A 107 -8.37 5.89 1.07
CA VAL A 107 -9.29 5.71 -0.06
C VAL A 107 -9.47 7.02 -0.84
N SER A 108 -9.66 8.15 -0.14
CA SER A 108 -9.83 9.46 -0.78
C SER A 108 -8.61 9.84 -1.64
N ARG A 109 -7.39 9.69 -1.10
CA ARG A 109 -6.16 9.99 -1.83
C ARG A 109 -5.87 9.01 -2.96
N LEU A 110 -6.09 7.71 -2.76
CA LEU A 110 -5.94 6.72 -3.83
C LEU A 110 -6.82 7.05 -5.04
N VAL A 111 -8.09 7.39 -4.78
CA VAL A 111 -9.02 7.80 -5.83
C VAL A 111 -8.57 9.11 -6.49
N SER A 112 -8.13 10.11 -5.71
CA SER A 112 -7.66 11.40 -6.25
C SER A 112 -6.42 11.24 -7.11
N SER A 113 -5.35 10.63 -6.58
CA SER A 113 -4.07 10.47 -7.27
C SER A 113 -4.19 9.59 -8.52
N PHE A 114 -5.09 8.60 -8.51
CA PHE A 114 -5.40 7.83 -9.72
C PHE A 114 -6.13 8.67 -10.76
N THR A 115 -7.18 9.40 -10.35
CA THR A 115 -7.96 10.28 -11.24
C THR A 115 -7.09 11.35 -11.88
N ASP A 116 -6.17 11.95 -11.12
CA ASP A 116 -5.29 13.01 -11.61
C ASP A 116 -4.26 12.49 -12.64
N ARG A 117 -3.77 11.25 -12.48
CA ARG A 117 -2.85 10.63 -13.44
C ARG A 117 -3.55 10.13 -14.71
N CYS A 118 -4.84 9.81 -14.65
CA CYS A 118 -5.65 9.49 -15.83
C CYS A 118 -6.06 10.73 -16.64
N ARG A 119 -5.87 11.95 -16.11
CA ARG A 119 -6.14 13.21 -16.83
C ARG A 119 -5.00 13.69 -17.74
N LEU A 120 -3.91 12.91 -17.84
CA LEU A 120 -2.78 13.20 -18.72
C LEU A 120 -3.00 12.65 -20.14
#